data_AF-A0A9X9PZB6-F1
#
_entry.id   AF-A0A9X9PZB6-F1
#
_cell.length_a   1.000
_cell.length_b   1.000
_cell.length_c   1.000
_cell.angle_alpha   90.00
_cell.angle_beta   90.00
_cell.angle_gamma   90.00
#
_symmetry.space_group_name_H-M   'P 1'
#
loop_
_entity.id
_entity.type
_entity.pdbx_description
1 polymer ?
#
loop_
_entity_poly.entity_id
_entity_poly.type
_entity_poly.pdbx_seq_one_letter_code
_entity_poly.pdbx_strand_id
1 'polypeptide(L)'
;MGMTAADGTQYIAEQMHFHWGGASSEISGSEHTIDGIRFVAEIHIVHYNSKYESYDRAQSEPDGLAVLAALVESRGPWMSGTTDLKELGSQRGWPNVNGPEGKGKLATCQVKDHGENTYYSNFIAHLNNIRHPGQSTVLSGLDVLDMLPEDIQHYYSYRGSLTTPPCTENVHWFVLVHHVPLSRAQIWKLENSVVDHHNKILHNAYRRTQPLNDRVVETNLVNFPYLSYNLGPEFQLYMNKLDDKLEDLRRLIEKRNKKDKS
;
A
#
# COMPACT_ATOMS: atom_id res chain seq x y z
N MET A 1 -7.09 -1.20 23.19
CA MET A 1 -6.21 -1.93 22.26
C MET A 1 -4.78 -1.61 22.65
N GLY A 2 -3.92 -2.61 22.83
CA GLY A 2 -2.51 -2.43 23.20
C GLY A 2 -1.62 -3.23 22.26
N MET A 3 -0.43 -2.72 21.99
CA MET A 3 0.56 -3.37 21.10
C MET A 3 1.84 -3.63 21.90
N THR A 4 2.38 -4.84 21.77
CA THR A 4 3.66 -5.21 22.40
C THR A 4 4.70 -5.41 21.31
N ALA A 5 5.78 -4.64 21.35
CA ALA A 5 6.89 -4.78 20.41
C ALA A 5 7.76 -6.00 20.75
N ALA A 6 8.62 -6.42 19.82
CA ALA A 6 9.48 -7.60 19.98
C ALA A 6 10.45 -7.51 21.17
N ASP A 7 10.83 -6.29 21.56
CA ASP A 7 11.68 -6.02 22.73
C ASP A 7 10.92 -6.03 24.07
N GLY A 8 9.61 -6.30 24.05
CA GLY A 8 8.73 -6.31 25.22
C GLY A 8 8.13 -4.94 25.57
N THR A 9 8.45 -3.88 24.82
CA THR A 9 7.85 -2.56 25.04
C THR A 9 6.35 -2.60 24.77
N GLN A 10 5.56 -2.08 25.71
CA GLN A 10 4.11 -1.98 25.58
C GLN A 10 3.68 -0.59 25.15
N TYR A 11 2.73 -0.54 24.23
CA TYR A 11 2.16 0.68 23.68
C TYR A 11 0.64 0.67 23.84
N ILE A 12 0.07 1.82 24.16
CA ILE A 12 -1.36 2.04 24.38
C ILE A 12 -1.93 2.82 23.19
N ALA A 13 -2.98 2.31 22.57
CA ALA A 13 -3.61 2.96 21.42
C ALA A 13 -4.31 4.27 21.85
N GLU A 14 -4.12 5.32 21.07
CA GLU A 14 -4.69 6.65 21.31
C GLU A 14 -5.76 6.99 20.25
N GLN A 15 -5.39 6.90 18.97
CA GLN A 15 -6.26 7.30 17.87
C GLN A 15 -5.96 6.53 16.58
N MET A 16 -6.94 6.51 15.69
CA MET A 16 -6.80 6.01 14.32
C MET A 16 -7.19 7.11 13.33
N HIS A 17 -6.39 7.27 12.26
CA HIS A 17 -6.67 8.20 11.18
C HIS A 17 -6.27 7.62 9.82
N PHE A 18 -6.66 8.34 8.76
CA PHE A 18 -6.49 7.90 7.39
C PHE A 18 -5.72 8.95 6.58
N HIS A 19 -4.83 8.47 5.72
CA HIS A 19 -4.24 9.20 4.62
C HIS A 19 -4.88 8.69 3.33
N TRP A 20 -5.33 9.60 2.48
CA TRP A 20 -5.93 9.28 1.18
C TRP A 20 -5.57 10.38 0.18
N GLY A 21 -5.65 10.10 -1.11
CA GLY A 21 -5.32 11.08 -2.14
C GLY A 21 -6.54 11.76 -2.74
N GLY A 22 -6.56 11.88 -4.07
CA GLY A 22 -7.60 12.60 -4.78
C GLY A 22 -7.91 12.01 -6.14
N ALA A 23 -9.09 12.37 -6.65
CA ALA A 23 -9.83 11.81 -7.78
C ALA A 23 -9.13 11.80 -9.17
N SER A 24 -7.83 12.06 -9.27
CA SER A 24 -7.06 11.72 -10.46
C SER A 24 -6.75 10.23 -10.45
N SER A 25 -6.85 9.58 -11.61
CA SER A 25 -6.63 8.16 -11.89
C SER A 25 -5.29 7.55 -11.47
N GLU A 26 -4.48 8.25 -10.69
CA GLU A 26 -3.18 7.82 -10.18
C GLU A 26 -3.34 7.33 -8.74
N ILE A 27 -2.78 6.15 -8.46
CA ILE A 27 -2.73 5.59 -7.11
C ILE A 27 -1.93 6.56 -6.24
N SER A 28 -2.65 7.36 -5.45
CA SER A 28 -2.10 8.41 -4.62
C SER A 28 -2.90 8.42 -3.32
N GLY A 29 -2.23 8.32 -2.17
CA GLY A 29 -2.92 8.41 -0.89
C GLY A 29 -2.14 7.88 0.29
N SER A 30 -1.50 6.71 0.15
CA SER A 30 -0.58 6.23 1.20
C SER A 30 0.61 7.18 1.33
N GLU A 31 1.17 7.28 2.53
CA GLU A 31 2.43 8.00 2.76
C GLU A 31 3.61 7.09 2.42
N HIS A 32 3.57 5.85 2.93
CA HIS A 32 4.53 4.80 2.59
C HIS A 32 4.35 4.29 1.16
N THR A 33 5.44 3.75 0.63
CA THR A 33 5.47 3.04 -0.66
C THR A 33 6.23 1.74 -0.49
N ILE A 34 5.79 0.67 -1.16
CA ILE A 34 6.50 -0.60 -1.24
C ILE A 34 7.06 -0.74 -2.65
N ASP A 35 8.38 -0.88 -2.79
CA ASP A 35 9.07 -0.93 -4.09
C ASP A 35 8.72 0.23 -5.04
N GLY A 36 8.52 1.43 -4.48
CA GLY A 36 8.12 2.63 -5.21
C GLY A 36 6.63 2.70 -5.57
N ILE A 37 5.85 1.66 -5.28
CA ILE A 37 4.41 1.63 -5.49
C ILE A 37 3.69 2.30 -4.32
N ARG A 38 2.87 3.29 -4.65
CA ARG A 38 1.96 3.97 -3.72
C ARG A 38 0.60 3.26 -3.72
N PHE A 39 -0.16 3.39 -2.64
CA PHE A 39 -1.47 2.78 -2.44
C PHE A 39 -2.56 3.86 -2.34
N VAL A 40 -3.83 3.45 -2.47
CA VAL A 40 -4.96 4.39 -2.58
C VAL A 40 -5.23 5.14 -1.27
N ALA A 41 -4.90 4.51 -0.14
CA ALA A 41 -4.97 5.09 1.18
C ALA A 41 -4.03 4.33 2.13
N GLU A 42 -3.81 4.90 3.29
CA GLU A 42 -3.06 4.29 4.39
C GLU A 42 -3.74 4.64 5.71
N ILE A 43 -3.80 3.66 6.60
CA ILE A 43 -4.38 3.76 7.92
C ILE A 43 -3.25 3.86 8.92
N HIS A 44 -3.35 4.79 9.86
CA HIS A 44 -2.44 4.88 11.00
C HIS A 44 -3.20 4.69 12.30
N ILE A 45 -2.79 3.72 13.12
CA ILE A 45 -3.21 3.59 14.51
C ILE A 45 -2.04 4.03 15.37
N VAL A 46 -2.18 5.20 15.98
CA VAL A 46 -1.15 5.82 16.81
C VAL A 46 -1.27 5.31 18.23
N HIS A 47 -0.13 4.92 18.78
CA HIS A 47 0.03 4.48 20.15
C HIS A 47 1.12 5.28 20.86
N TYR A 48 1.02 5.39 22.19
CA TYR A 48 2.11 5.90 23.03
C TYR A 48 2.68 4.80 23.93
N ASN A 49 3.96 4.94 24.26
CA ASN A 49 4.68 4.00 25.10
C ASN A 49 4.14 4.05 26.54
N SER A 50 3.76 2.89 27.08
CA SER A 50 3.11 2.79 28.41
C SER A 50 4.02 3.19 29.57
N LYS A 51 5.32 3.36 29.33
CA LYS A 51 6.26 3.94 30.32
C LYS A 51 5.96 5.41 30.63
N TYR A 52 5.22 6.11 29.76
CA TYR A 52 4.80 7.49 29.97
C TYR A 52 3.38 7.56 30.53
N GLU A 53 3.13 8.57 31.38
CA GLU A 53 1.85 8.76 32.06
C GLU A 53 0.69 9.16 31.13
N SER A 54 0.99 9.71 29.96
CA SER A 54 0.00 10.17 28.99
C SER A 54 0.58 10.29 27.59
N TYR A 55 -0.31 10.31 26.59
CA TYR A 55 0.02 10.60 25.20
C TYR A 55 0.74 11.94 25.05
N ASP A 56 0.20 13.01 25.65
CA ASP A 56 0.75 14.38 25.56
C ASP A 56 2.21 14.46 26.03
N ARG A 57 2.55 13.71 27.09
CA ARG A 57 3.93 13.61 27.57
C ARG A 57 4.80 12.81 26.60
N ALA A 58 4.30 11.68 26.12
CA ALA A 58 5.05 10.80 25.23
C ALA A 58 5.41 11.46 23.89
N GLN A 59 4.59 12.37 23.37
CA GLN A 59 4.81 13.04 22.08
C GLN A 59 6.16 13.75 21.95
N SER A 60 6.73 14.23 23.06
CA SER A 60 8.01 14.95 23.08
C SER A 60 9.18 14.11 23.60
N GLU A 61 8.96 12.83 23.90
CA GLU A 61 9.92 11.99 24.62
C GLU A 61 10.51 10.91 23.71
N PRO A 62 11.75 10.44 23.96
CA PRO A 62 12.40 9.40 23.17
C PRO A 62 11.68 8.05 23.30
N ASP A 63 11.48 7.38 22.17
CA ASP A 63 10.65 6.16 22.08
C ASP A 63 9.22 6.37 22.62
N GLY A 64 8.71 7.59 22.48
CA GLY A 64 7.40 8.02 22.95
C GLY A 64 6.26 7.35 22.21
N LEU A 65 6.41 7.15 20.90
CA LEU A 65 5.30 6.78 20.03
C LEU A 65 5.60 5.52 19.22
N ALA A 66 4.53 4.79 18.91
CA ALA A 66 4.54 3.77 17.88
C ALA A 66 3.32 3.92 16.97
N VAL A 67 3.48 3.60 15.69
CA VAL A 67 2.38 3.66 14.71
C VAL A 67 2.28 2.32 14.01
N LEU A 68 1.10 1.71 14.11
CA LEU A 68 0.73 0.58 13.28
C LEU A 68 0.07 1.13 12.00
N ALA A 69 0.67 0.83 10.86
CA ALA A 69 0.26 1.30 9.56
C ALA A 69 -0.26 0.14 8.69
N ALA A 70 -1.38 0.36 8.00
CA ALA A 70 -1.95 -0.60 7.06
C ALA A 70 -2.27 0.07 5.73
N LEU A 71 -1.78 -0.51 4.64
CA LEU A 71 -2.03 -0.01 3.29
C LEU A 71 -3.42 -0.46 2.81
N VAL A 72 -4.09 0.38 2.03
CA VAL A 72 -5.42 0.09 1.48
C VAL A 72 -5.32 -0.16 -0.02
N GLU A 73 -6.04 -1.17 -0.52
CA GLU A 73 -6.12 -1.47 -1.95
C GLU A 73 -7.57 -1.51 -2.45
N SER A 74 -7.76 -1.09 -3.71
CA SER A 74 -9.05 -1.12 -4.40
C SER A 74 -9.23 -2.33 -5.32
N ARG A 75 -8.13 -3.04 -5.58
CA ARG A 75 -8.00 -4.12 -6.55
C ARG A 75 -7.21 -5.23 -5.88
N GLY A 76 -7.62 -6.48 -6.13
CA GLY A 76 -6.93 -7.65 -5.60
C GLY A 76 -5.46 -7.73 -6.04
N PRO A 77 -4.68 -8.65 -5.44
CA PRO A 77 -3.23 -8.62 -5.50
C PRO A 77 -2.72 -8.70 -6.94
N TRP A 78 -1.87 -7.75 -7.32
CA TRP A 78 -0.96 -7.77 -8.47
C TRP A 78 -1.54 -7.76 -9.90
N MET A 79 -2.26 -6.70 -10.28
CA MET A 79 -2.28 -6.26 -11.70
C MET A 79 -2.10 -4.75 -11.85
N SER A 80 -1.06 -4.19 -11.23
CA SER A 80 -0.47 -2.91 -11.65
C SER A 80 0.37 -3.11 -12.92
N GLY A 81 -0.30 -3.53 -13.98
CA GLY A 81 0.27 -3.69 -15.31
C GLY A 81 -0.62 -3.01 -16.34
N THR A 82 -0.79 -1.69 -16.26
CA THR A 82 -1.04 -0.93 -17.49
C THR A 82 0.26 -0.89 -18.26
N THR A 83 0.56 -1.95 -19.01
CA THR A 83 1.40 -1.76 -20.20
C THR A 83 0.57 -0.89 -21.12
N ASP A 84 0.91 0.39 -21.18
CA ASP A 84 0.37 1.28 -22.20
C ASP A 84 0.78 0.69 -23.55
N LEU A 85 -0.15 0.01 -24.24
CA LEU A 85 0.10 -0.71 -25.50
C LEU A 85 0.58 0.22 -26.63
N LYS A 86 0.67 1.53 -26.38
CA LYS A 86 1.30 2.50 -27.27
C LYS A 86 2.83 2.45 -27.25
N GLU A 87 3.47 2.04 -26.15
CA GLU A 87 4.95 1.94 -26.09
C GLU A 87 5.50 0.62 -26.64
N LEU A 88 4.69 -0.43 -26.74
CA LEU A 88 5.09 -1.71 -27.34
C LEU A 88 4.97 -1.74 -28.89
N GLY A 89 4.38 -0.71 -29.50
CA GLY A 89 4.20 -0.62 -30.95
C GLY A 89 5.47 -0.33 -31.76
N SER A 90 6.60 -0.02 -31.11
CA SER A 90 7.84 0.34 -31.79
C SER A 90 8.90 -0.77 -31.84
N GLN A 91 8.70 -1.91 -31.16
CA GLN A 91 9.68 -3.00 -31.21
C GLN A 91 9.31 -4.02 -32.29
N ARG A 92 10.03 -3.94 -33.42
CA ARG A 92 10.00 -4.92 -34.50
C ARG A 92 10.28 -6.32 -33.93
N GLY A 93 9.29 -7.21 -33.96
CA GLY A 93 9.52 -8.62 -33.62
C GLY A 93 8.35 -9.43 -33.07
N TRP A 94 7.11 -8.93 -33.09
CA TRP A 94 5.97 -9.77 -32.70
C TRP A 94 5.57 -10.72 -33.86
N PRO A 95 5.25 -12.00 -33.57
CA PRO A 95 4.74 -12.90 -34.60
C PRO A 95 3.40 -12.39 -35.12
N ASN A 96 3.31 -12.32 -36.45
CA ASN A 96 2.14 -11.83 -37.18
C ASN A 96 0.98 -12.81 -36.99
N VAL A 97 0.03 -12.49 -36.11
CA VAL A 97 -1.22 -13.25 -35.94
C VAL A 97 -2.24 -12.87 -37.02
N ASN A 98 -1.86 -13.04 -38.28
CA ASN A 98 -2.76 -12.88 -39.43
C ASN A 98 -3.07 -14.27 -40.03
N GLY A 99 -3.90 -15.03 -39.33
CA GLY A 99 -4.72 -16.08 -39.94
C GLY A 99 -6.04 -15.49 -40.47
N PRO A 100 -6.76 -16.15 -41.41
CA PRO A 100 -7.79 -15.51 -42.23
C PRO A 100 -9.11 -15.18 -41.53
N GLU A 101 -9.21 -15.24 -40.20
CA GLU A 101 -10.42 -14.89 -39.46
C GLU A 101 -10.12 -13.75 -38.47
N GLY A 102 -9.92 -12.56 -39.03
CA GLY A 102 -9.68 -11.32 -38.31
C GLY A 102 -10.90 -10.84 -37.53
N LYS A 103 -11.03 -11.28 -36.29
CA LYS A 103 -11.57 -10.48 -35.18
C LYS A 103 -10.73 -10.73 -33.95
N GLY A 104 -9.71 -9.89 -33.76
CA GLY A 104 -8.87 -9.92 -32.57
C GLY A 104 -9.71 -9.79 -31.31
N LYS A 105 -9.87 -10.89 -30.57
CA LYS A 105 -10.33 -10.83 -29.19
C LYS A 105 -9.21 -10.18 -28.39
N LEU A 106 -9.38 -8.91 -28.03
CA LEU A 106 -8.67 -8.35 -26.88
C LEU A 106 -8.90 -9.30 -25.71
N ALA A 107 -7.83 -9.90 -25.19
CA ALA A 107 -7.89 -10.56 -23.90
C ALA A 107 -8.06 -9.46 -22.85
N THR A 108 -9.30 -9.11 -22.52
CA THR A 108 -9.61 -8.24 -21.40
C THR A 108 -9.35 -9.03 -20.12
N CYS A 109 -8.22 -8.78 -19.46
CA CYS A 109 -8.06 -9.14 -18.05
C CYS A 109 -9.08 -8.31 -17.26
N GLN A 110 -10.19 -8.93 -16.87
CA GLN A 110 -11.16 -8.28 -15.98
C GLN A 110 -10.55 -8.21 -14.59
N VAL A 111 -10.00 -7.05 -14.24
CA VAL A 111 -9.65 -6.74 -12.85
C VAL A 111 -10.95 -6.75 -12.06
N LYS A 112 -11.10 -7.70 -11.14
CA LYS A 112 -12.27 -7.77 -10.27
C LYS A 112 -12.05 -6.77 -9.13
N ASP A 113 -12.84 -5.71 -9.10
CA ASP A 113 -12.87 -4.79 -7.98
C ASP A 113 -13.29 -5.52 -6.70
N HIS A 114 -12.76 -5.08 -5.55
CA HIS A 114 -13.14 -5.62 -4.25
C HIS A 114 -14.61 -5.34 -3.94
N GLY A 115 -15.28 -6.30 -3.30
CA GLY A 115 -16.61 -6.11 -2.73
C GLY A 115 -16.60 -5.10 -1.59
N GLU A 116 -17.79 -4.69 -1.13
CA GLU A 116 -17.90 -3.80 0.04
C GLU A 116 -17.30 -4.49 1.28
N ASN A 117 -16.37 -3.81 1.95
CA ASN A 117 -15.85 -4.25 3.24
C ASN A 117 -16.82 -3.82 4.35
N THR A 118 -17.55 -4.77 4.92
CA THR A 118 -18.64 -4.51 5.87
C THR A 118 -18.17 -3.86 7.18
N TYR A 119 -16.92 -4.08 7.58
CA TYR A 119 -16.34 -3.47 8.79
C TYR A 119 -16.18 -1.95 8.65
N TYR A 120 -16.11 -1.46 7.41
CA TYR A 120 -16.02 -0.04 7.09
C TYR A 120 -17.38 0.62 6.81
N SER A 121 -18.45 -0.14 6.61
CA SER A 121 -19.74 0.43 6.18
C SER A 121 -20.28 1.47 7.16
N ASN A 122 -20.21 1.20 8.47
CA ASN A 122 -20.67 2.14 9.49
C ASN A 122 -19.80 3.40 9.53
N PHE A 123 -18.48 3.24 9.52
CA PHE A 123 -17.51 4.35 9.49
C PHE A 123 -17.72 5.25 8.27
N ILE A 124 -17.79 4.66 7.07
CA ILE A 124 -17.95 5.38 5.81
C ILE A 124 -19.29 6.13 5.75
N ALA A 125 -20.36 5.56 6.30
CA ALA A 125 -21.67 6.23 6.36
C ALA A 125 -21.63 7.51 7.20
N HIS A 126 -20.82 7.54 8.25
CA HIS A 126 -20.71 8.66 9.18
C HIS A 126 -19.83 9.81 8.68
N LEU A 127 -19.07 9.64 7.60
CA LEU A 127 -18.28 10.72 7.00
C LEU A 127 -19.14 11.93 6.60
N ASN A 128 -20.39 11.71 6.21
CA ASN A 128 -21.34 12.78 5.88
C ASN A 128 -21.74 13.65 7.09
N ASN A 129 -21.63 13.12 8.31
CA ASN A 129 -21.95 13.84 9.55
C ASN A 129 -20.79 14.73 10.01
N ILE A 130 -19.59 14.53 9.45
CA ILE A 130 -18.36 15.26 9.78
C ILE A 130 -17.77 15.97 8.54
N ARG A 131 -18.65 16.38 7.62
CA ARG A 131 -18.24 16.96 6.33
C ARG A 131 -17.33 18.17 6.49
N HIS A 132 -17.60 19.06 7.46
CA HIS A 132 -16.87 20.30 7.68
C HIS A 132 -15.91 20.22 8.87
N PRO A 133 -14.78 20.96 8.86
CA PRO A 133 -13.83 20.95 9.97
C PRO A 133 -14.47 21.33 11.31
N GLY A 134 -14.11 20.60 12.37
CA GLY A 134 -14.63 20.80 13.73
C GLY A 134 -15.93 20.05 14.05
N GLN A 135 -16.57 19.43 13.05
CA GLN A 135 -17.69 18.52 13.30
C GLN A 135 -17.21 17.18 13.86
N SER A 136 -18.03 16.57 14.71
CA SER A 136 -17.77 15.26 15.29
C SER A 136 -19.04 14.41 15.30
N THR A 137 -18.85 13.08 15.29
CA THR A 137 -19.92 12.10 15.40
C THR A 137 -19.41 10.90 16.19
N VAL A 138 -20.31 10.13 16.79
CA VAL A 138 -19.97 8.94 17.58
C VAL A 138 -20.30 7.69 16.77
N LEU A 139 -19.37 6.74 16.72
CA LEU A 139 -19.58 5.42 16.15
C LEU A 139 -19.92 4.43 17.28
N SER A 140 -20.96 3.64 17.09
CA SER A 140 -21.31 2.51 17.95
C SER A 140 -21.05 1.18 17.24
N GLY A 141 -20.54 0.18 17.96
CA GLY A 141 -20.34 -1.18 17.44
C GLY A 141 -19.21 -1.30 16.41
N LEU A 142 -18.12 -0.55 16.58
CA LEU A 142 -16.92 -0.66 15.74
C LEU A 142 -15.84 -1.44 16.47
N ASP A 143 -15.32 -2.50 15.86
CA ASP A 143 -14.08 -3.15 16.28
C ASP A 143 -12.95 -2.73 15.34
N VAL A 144 -11.89 -2.14 15.91
CA VAL A 144 -10.74 -1.67 15.14
C VAL A 144 -9.92 -2.84 14.59
N LEU A 145 -9.91 -4.00 15.26
CA LEU A 145 -9.21 -5.19 14.77
C LEU A 145 -9.79 -5.67 13.44
N ASP A 146 -11.12 -5.64 13.29
CA ASP A 146 -11.80 -6.06 12.05
C ASP A 146 -11.59 -5.07 10.89
N MET A 147 -11.11 -3.85 11.19
CA MET A 147 -10.75 -2.87 10.17
C MET A 147 -9.32 -3.05 9.64
N LEU A 148 -8.50 -3.87 10.32
CA LEU A 148 -7.15 -4.20 9.89
C LEU A 148 -7.15 -5.37 8.88
N PRO A 149 -6.03 -5.64 8.20
CA PRO A 149 -5.87 -6.84 7.40
C PRO A 149 -6.08 -8.10 8.24
N GLU A 150 -6.51 -9.20 7.60
CA GLU A 150 -6.71 -10.50 8.27
C GLU A 150 -5.44 -10.99 8.98
N ASP A 151 -4.28 -10.72 8.37
CA ASP A 151 -2.98 -11.00 8.94
C ASP A 151 -2.30 -9.73 9.44
N ILE A 152 -2.32 -9.57 10.76
CA ILE A 152 -1.62 -8.53 11.52
C ILE A 152 -0.29 -9.00 12.11
N GLN A 153 0.11 -10.25 11.85
CA GLN A 153 1.32 -10.83 12.45
C GLN A 153 2.57 -10.43 11.67
N HIS A 154 2.46 -10.23 10.36
CA HIS A 154 3.60 -9.93 9.49
C HIS A 154 3.71 -8.43 9.17
N TYR A 155 4.89 -7.86 9.44
CA TYR A 155 5.14 -6.44 9.25
C TYR A 155 6.60 -6.13 8.88
N TYR A 156 6.79 -4.93 8.35
CA TYR A 156 8.05 -4.23 8.31
C TYR A 156 8.14 -3.28 9.50
N SER A 157 9.33 -3.09 10.05
CA SER A 157 9.55 -2.18 11.17
C SER A 157 10.78 -1.30 10.99
N TYR A 158 10.67 -0.04 11.42
CA TYR A 158 11.80 0.89 11.44
C TYR A 158 11.55 2.07 12.41
N ARG A 159 12.63 2.76 12.80
CA ARG A 159 12.55 4.00 13.60
C ARG A 159 12.48 5.23 12.69
N GLY A 160 11.54 6.13 12.98
CA GLY A 160 11.25 7.29 12.14
C GLY A 160 10.68 8.47 12.92
N SER A 161 9.91 9.28 12.21
CA SER A 161 9.33 10.53 12.73
C SER A 161 7.84 10.61 12.50
N LEU A 162 7.23 11.65 13.09
CA LEU A 162 5.94 12.17 12.65
C LEU A 162 6.03 12.63 11.18
N THR A 163 5.00 12.33 10.40
CA THR A 163 4.90 12.74 8.98
C THR A 163 4.35 14.16 8.81
N THR A 164 3.85 14.75 9.89
CA THR A 164 3.42 16.15 9.99
C THR A 164 4.32 16.93 10.97
N PRO A 165 4.41 18.26 10.83
CA PRO A 165 5.12 19.09 11.82
C PRO A 165 4.64 18.79 13.25
N PRO A 166 5.54 18.69 14.25
CA PRO A 166 6.94 19.13 14.23
C PRO A 166 7.95 18.08 13.71
N CYS A 167 7.53 16.97 13.11
CA CYS A 167 8.41 15.94 12.55
C CYS A 167 9.34 15.27 13.59
N THR A 168 8.93 15.20 14.85
CA THR A 168 9.72 14.61 15.95
C THR A 168 10.16 13.18 15.63
N GLU A 169 11.44 12.87 15.82
CA GLU A 169 12.06 11.56 15.55
C GLU A 169 11.95 10.62 16.76
N ASN A 170 10.72 10.31 17.18
CA ASN A 170 10.44 9.44 18.33
C ASN A 170 9.41 8.35 18.05
N VAL A 171 9.25 7.97 16.77
CA VAL A 171 8.20 7.05 16.31
C VAL A 171 8.81 5.70 15.91
N HIS A 172 8.30 4.61 16.49
CA HIS A 172 8.52 3.25 16.01
C HIS A 172 7.41 2.85 15.03
N TRP A 173 7.75 2.71 13.77
CA TRP A 173 6.80 2.38 12.70
C TRP A 173 6.69 0.87 12.51
N PHE A 174 5.45 0.37 12.43
CA PHE A 174 5.11 -1.00 12.07
C PHE A 174 4.18 -0.98 10.86
N VAL A 175 4.67 -1.36 9.69
CA VAL A 175 3.87 -1.36 8.44
C VAL A 175 3.47 -2.80 8.12
N LEU A 176 2.18 -3.11 8.18
CA LEU A 176 1.66 -4.45 7.90
C LEU A 176 1.95 -4.86 6.45
N VAL A 177 2.32 -6.14 6.26
CA VAL A 177 2.59 -6.73 4.94
C VAL A 177 1.29 -6.89 4.14
N HIS A 178 0.22 -7.32 4.80
CA HIS A 178 -1.09 -7.47 4.15
C HIS A 178 -1.84 -6.15 4.08
N HIS A 179 -2.66 -6.00 3.05
CA HIS A 179 -3.42 -4.77 2.78
C HIS A 179 -4.89 -4.92 3.17
N VAL A 180 -5.54 -3.79 3.45
CA VAL A 180 -6.98 -3.71 3.68
C VAL A 180 -7.70 -3.58 2.33
N PRO A 181 -8.56 -4.54 1.95
CA PRO A 181 -9.37 -4.42 0.74
C PRO A 181 -10.57 -3.50 1.02
N LEU A 182 -10.73 -2.45 0.22
CA LEU A 182 -11.95 -1.63 0.18
C LEU A 182 -12.53 -1.61 -1.23
N SER A 183 -13.87 -1.59 -1.31
CA SER A 183 -14.53 -1.36 -2.60
C SER A 183 -14.18 0.02 -3.14
N ARG A 184 -14.19 0.14 -4.47
CA ARG A 184 -13.99 1.42 -5.17
C ARG A 184 -15.01 2.48 -4.77
N ALA A 185 -16.23 2.06 -4.40
CA ALA A 185 -17.27 2.95 -3.87
C ALA A 185 -16.95 3.48 -2.46
N GLN A 186 -16.36 2.66 -1.59
CA GLN A 186 -15.92 3.09 -0.26
C GLN A 186 -14.75 4.06 -0.35
N ILE A 187 -13.77 3.78 -1.22
CA ILE A 187 -12.63 4.67 -1.46
C ILE A 187 -13.11 6.01 -2.01
N TRP A 188 -14.03 6.01 -2.98
CA TRP A 188 -14.59 7.25 -3.50
C TRP A 188 -15.26 8.09 -2.42
N LYS A 189 -16.01 7.47 -1.48
CA LYS A 189 -16.61 8.18 -0.34
C LYS A 189 -15.54 8.75 0.59
N LEU A 190 -14.50 7.97 0.91
CA LEU A 190 -13.36 8.45 1.72
C LEU A 190 -12.72 9.70 1.10
N GLU A 191 -12.49 9.70 -0.21
CA GLU A 191 -11.84 10.80 -0.93
C GLU A 191 -12.70 12.05 -1.13
N ASN A 192 -14.03 11.95 -1.05
CA ASN A 192 -14.95 13.02 -1.49
C ASN A 192 -15.96 13.49 -0.42
N SER A 193 -16.02 12.86 0.75
CA SER A 193 -17.03 13.19 1.77
C SER A 193 -16.65 14.36 2.69
N VAL A 194 -15.36 14.64 2.90
CA VAL A 194 -14.88 15.65 3.86
C VAL A 194 -14.26 16.84 3.13
N VAL A 195 -14.45 18.06 3.67
CA VAL A 195 -13.89 19.31 3.13
C VAL A 195 -12.93 20.00 4.08
N ASP A 196 -12.06 20.85 3.54
CA ASP A 196 -11.11 21.69 4.29
C ASP A 196 -11.76 22.99 4.82
N HIS A 197 -10.96 23.83 5.49
CA HIS A 197 -11.39 25.13 6.02
C HIS A 197 -11.83 26.14 4.93
N HIS A 198 -11.53 25.87 3.67
CA HIS A 198 -11.93 26.68 2.51
C HIS A 198 -13.09 26.04 1.74
N ASN A 199 -13.76 25.04 2.33
CA ASN A 199 -14.88 24.31 1.74
C ASN A 199 -14.53 23.59 0.43
N LYS A 200 -13.26 23.20 0.24
CA LYS A 200 -12.78 22.35 -0.86
C LYS A 200 -12.69 20.92 -0.38
N ILE A 201 -12.90 19.95 -1.28
CA ILE A 201 -12.71 18.53 -0.94
C ILE A 201 -11.31 18.34 -0.35
N LEU A 202 -11.26 17.69 0.81
CA LEU A 202 -10.02 17.43 1.51
C LEU A 202 -9.25 16.34 0.74
N HIS A 203 -8.29 16.76 -0.05
CA HIS A 203 -7.27 15.90 -0.61
C HIS A 203 -6.07 15.94 0.32
N ASN A 204 -5.80 14.83 1.01
CA ASN A 204 -4.74 14.81 1.99
C ASN A 204 -3.39 14.81 1.27
N ALA A 205 -2.57 15.83 1.53
CA ALA A 205 -1.22 15.87 0.97
C ALA A 205 -0.33 14.96 1.82
N TYR A 206 0.11 13.83 1.26
CA TYR A 206 1.09 12.97 1.91
C TYR A 206 2.47 13.64 1.90
N ARG A 207 3.27 13.40 2.95
CA ARG A 207 4.68 13.76 2.93
C ARG A 207 5.41 12.87 1.91
N ARG A 208 6.26 13.44 1.06
CA ARG A 208 7.12 12.62 0.16
C ARG A 208 7.96 11.65 0.99
N THR A 209 8.25 10.48 0.44
CA THR A 209 9.15 9.51 1.08
C THR A 209 10.51 10.15 1.36
N GLN A 210 11.08 9.83 2.52
CA GLN A 210 12.35 10.39 2.97
C GLN A 210 13.46 9.34 2.81
N PRO A 211 14.73 9.76 2.59
CA PRO A 211 15.85 8.83 2.51
C PRO A 211 15.97 7.96 3.77
N LEU A 212 16.38 6.70 3.61
CA LEU A 212 16.66 5.81 4.75
C LEU A 212 17.85 6.31 5.58
N ASN A 213 18.84 6.95 4.95
CA ASN A 213 20.14 7.25 5.55
C ASN A 213 20.75 5.96 6.10
N ASP A 214 21.19 5.95 7.36
CA ASP A 214 21.82 4.79 8.00
C ASP A 214 20.80 3.76 8.54
N ARG A 215 19.50 4.00 8.37
CA ARG A 215 18.45 3.10 8.86
C ARG A 215 18.30 1.87 7.99
N VAL A 216 18.07 0.74 8.64
CA VAL A 216 17.68 -0.52 7.99
C VAL A 216 16.23 -0.81 8.36
N VAL A 217 15.42 -1.14 7.35
CA VAL A 217 14.06 -1.63 7.58
C VAL A 217 14.15 -3.11 7.92
N GLU A 218 13.61 -3.50 9.07
CA GLU A 218 13.56 -4.87 9.55
C GLU A 218 12.22 -5.50 9.22
N THR A 219 12.15 -6.83 9.31
CA THR A 219 10.91 -7.56 9.14
C THR A 219 10.91 -8.80 10.03
N ASN A 220 9.73 -9.17 10.52
CA ASN A 220 9.54 -10.38 11.32
C ASN A 220 9.10 -11.58 10.47
N LEU A 221 9.27 -11.51 9.14
CA LEU A 221 9.07 -12.62 8.23
C LEU A 221 10.15 -13.70 8.48
N VAL A 222 9.94 -14.57 9.47
CA VAL A 222 10.85 -15.69 9.73
C VAL A 222 10.51 -16.81 8.77
N ASN A 223 11.40 -17.08 7.80
CA ASN A 223 11.27 -18.20 6.85
C ASN A 223 9.93 -18.17 6.10
N PHE A 224 9.94 -17.64 4.87
CA PHE A 224 8.95 -18.05 3.88
C PHE A 224 9.47 -19.35 3.21
N PRO A 225 9.22 -20.59 3.71
CA PRO A 225 9.12 -21.71 2.77
C PRO A 225 7.90 -21.50 1.84
N TYR A 226 7.05 -20.50 2.11
CA TYR A 226 5.92 -20.11 1.27
C TYR A 226 6.27 -19.25 0.04
N LEU A 227 7.49 -18.73 -0.11
CA LEU A 227 7.92 -18.19 -1.41
C LEU A 227 8.02 -19.32 -2.45
N SER A 228 8.12 -20.60 -2.05
CA SER A 228 7.99 -21.71 -3.00
C SER A 228 6.56 -22.21 -3.20
N TYR A 229 5.55 -21.73 -2.47
CA TYR A 229 4.19 -22.28 -2.53
C TYR A 229 3.05 -21.27 -2.76
N ASN A 230 3.26 -19.96 -2.49
CA ASN A 230 2.26 -18.90 -2.73
C ASN A 230 2.76 -17.80 -3.68
N LEU A 231 3.92 -17.97 -4.29
CA LEU A 231 4.13 -17.45 -5.65
C LEU A 231 3.25 -18.32 -6.55
N GLY A 232 1.97 -17.94 -6.67
CA GLY A 232 1.01 -18.67 -7.48
C GLY A 232 1.53 -18.92 -8.90
N PRO A 233 0.87 -19.79 -9.70
CA PRO A 233 1.33 -20.17 -11.04
C PRO A 233 1.70 -18.96 -11.94
N GLU A 234 1.17 -17.78 -11.66
CA GLU A 234 1.49 -16.52 -12.33
C GLU A 234 2.90 -15.97 -12.06
N PHE A 235 3.42 -16.06 -10.83
CA PHE A 235 4.79 -15.64 -10.57
C PHE A 235 5.80 -16.65 -11.11
N GLN A 236 5.46 -17.94 -11.04
CA GLN A 236 6.24 -18.96 -11.76
C GLN A 236 6.23 -18.70 -13.27
N LEU A 237 5.09 -18.27 -13.84
CA LEU A 237 4.99 -17.86 -15.23
C LEU A 237 5.83 -16.62 -15.54
N TYR A 238 5.88 -15.66 -14.62
CA TYR A 238 6.69 -14.44 -14.74
C TYR A 238 8.19 -14.77 -14.72
N MET A 239 8.62 -15.62 -13.78
CA MET A 239 10.01 -16.10 -13.70
C MET A 239 10.40 -16.90 -14.95
N ASN A 240 9.55 -17.82 -15.41
CA ASN A 240 9.80 -18.58 -16.64
C ASN A 240 9.92 -17.64 -17.87
N LYS A 241 9.09 -16.60 -17.96
CA LYS A 241 9.18 -15.59 -19.03
C LYS A 241 10.46 -14.75 -18.95
N LEU A 242 10.97 -14.48 -17.75
CA LEU A 242 12.25 -13.79 -17.57
C LEU A 242 13.42 -14.69 -17.99
N ASP A 243 13.37 -15.97 -17.65
CA ASP A 243 14.38 -16.96 -18.05
C ASP A 243 14.41 -17.13 -19.58
N ASP A 244 13.24 -17.25 -20.23
CA ASP A 244 13.15 -17.31 -21.70
C ASP A 244 13.76 -16.07 -22.36
N LYS A 245 13.48 -14.88 -21.83
CA LYS A 245 14.06 -13.61 -22.33
C LYS A 245 15.57 -13.55 -22.13
N LEU A 246 16.08 -14.02 -21.00
CA LEU A 246 17.51 -14.12 -20.71
C LEU A 246 18.20 -15.07 -21.69
N GLU A 247 17.57 -16.20 -21.99
CA GLU A 247 18.08 -17.20 -22.92
C GLU A 247 18.13 -16.66 -24.37
N ASP A 248 17.11 -15.93 -24.78
CA ASP A 248 17.09 -15.25 -26.08
C ASP A 248 18.17 -14.15 -26.16
N LEU A 249 18.36 -13.37 -25.09
CA LEU A 249 19.44 -12.39 -25.01
C LEU A 249 20.82 -13.05 -25.12
N ARG A 250 21.04 -14.17 -24.43
CA ARG A 250 22.29 -14.95 -24.54
C ARG A 250 22.53 -15.42 -25.97
N ARG A 251 21.51 -15.95 -26.64
CA ARG A 251 21.60 -16.39 -28.05
C ARG A 251 21.91 -15.23 -28.99
N LEU A 252 21.35 -14.05 -28.75
CA LEU A 252 21.63 -12.85 -29.55
C LEU A 252 23.08 -12.37 -29.35
N ILE A 253 23.58 -12.39 -28.11
CA ILE A 253 24.98 -12.06 -27.80
C ILE A 253 25.93 -13.05 -28.48
N GLU A 254 25.64 -14.36 -28.42
CA GLU A 254 26.45 -15.38 -29.09
C GLU A 254 26.46 -15.22 -30.62
N LYS A 255 25.31 -14.92 -31.23
CA LYS A 255 25.22 -14.65 -32.67
C LYS A 255 26.01 -13.40 -33.05
N ARG A 256 25.96 -12.35 -32.23
CA ARG A 256 26.76 -11.13 -32.44
C ARG A 256 28.26 -11.43 -32.36
N ASN A 257 28.69 -12.16 -31.33
CA ASN A 257 30.09 -12.53 -31.14
C ASN A 257 30.63 -13.46 -32.23
N LYS A 258 29.78 -14.27 -32.89
CA LYS A 258 30.17 -15.06 -34.07
C LYS A 258 30.29 -14.22 -35.34
N LYS A 259 29.49 -13.16 -35.47
CA LYS A 259 29.50 -12.25 -36.62
C LYS A 259 30.67 -11.27 -36.59
N ASP A 260 31.14 -10.90 -35.39
CA ASP A 260 32.33 -10.05 -35.21
C ASP A 260 33.66 -10.83 -35.36
N LYS A 261 33.59 -12.16 -35.53
CA LYS A 261 34.75 -13.06 -35.73
C LYS A 261 34.86 -13.62 -37.17
N SER A 262 33.97 -13.23 -38.08
CA SER A 262 33.98 -13.58 -39.51
C SER A 262 34.26 -12.35 -40.36
#